data_AF-A0A1Q2TUD8-F1
#
_entry.id   AF-A0A1Q2TUD8-F1
#
_cell.length_a   1.000
_cell.length_b   1.000
_cell.length_c   1.000
_cell.angle_alpha   90.00
_cell.angle_beta   90.00
_cell.angle_gamma   90.00
#
_symmetry.space_group_name_H-M   'P 1'
#
loop_
_entity.id
_entity.type
_entity.pdbx_description
1 polymer ?
#
loop_
_entity_poly.entity_id
_entity_poly.type
_entity_poly.pdbx_seq_one_letter_code
_entity_poly.pdbx_strand_id
1 'polypeptide(L)'
;MEVQDIATKTVVIPGKALQTLIERRVSGTVSVYDPVDDSVFWQLYLGGGKLHFATSGMGKPERLDYLLGQLFPSTQFPISDTLSRDYDYICQIWKMGKFSLQQVRQVLFFITQEAVSQFLALPRAAVKFERTLGLDPLLLSLSLRQIVRPLQDTIRSWVQLRSDISSPFQRLYLGDFDQITSQSWLHMQNYELVANMLESLNQKMTLYELSRSMGKTTTELGGILQPFIQAGGIQVLPYEAIASPPKPLIACIDDSKATQRIVKMTLEASGLEVIGVTDPAQALSTFVHKRPELILMDINMPEIDGYELCRMFSQSNLLKNIPVIMLTGRDGLLDRIRARMIGASDYIAKPFDPQDLIQLVQSYIQNATPQSKL
;
A
#
# COMPACT_ATOMS: atom_id res chain seq x y z
N MET A 1 -8.35 12.49 -32.81
CA MET A 1 -8.03 12.73 -31.39
C MET A 1 -6.64 13.34 -31.32
N GLU A 2 -6.60 14.65 -31.10
CA GLU A 2 -5.38 15.45 -31.00
C GLU A 2 -4.49 14.95 -29.86
N VAL A 3 -3.18 14.99 -30.07
CA VAL A 3 -2.18 14.69 -29.04
C VAL A 3 -2.08 15.91 -28.14
N GLN A 4 -3.05 16.07 -27.23
CA GLN A 4 -2.88 16.91 -26.06
C GLN A 4 -1.83 16.28 -25.14
N ASP A 5 -1.11 17.11 -24.39
CA ASP A 5 -0.30 16.67 -23.25
C ASP A 5 -1.17 15.78 -22.33
N ILE A 6 -0.93 14.47 -22.36
CA ILE A 6 -1.66 13.51 -21.51
C ILE A 6 -1.00 13.53 -20.13
N ALA A 7 -1.12 14.66 -19.43
CA ALA A 7 -0.83 14.71 -17.99
C ALA A 7 -1.88 13.94 -17.17
N THR A 8 -3.04 13.65 -17.77
CA THR A 8 -4.18 12.94 -17.17
C THR A 8 -4.21 11.45 -17.56
N LYS A 9 -4.33 10.57 -16.56
CA LYS A 9 -4.54 9.13 -16.75
C LYS A 9 -5.75 8.89 -17.69
N THR A 10 -5.57 8.12 -18.76
CA THR A 10 -6.66 7.76 -19.70
C THR A 10 -6.91 6.25 -19.69
N VAL A 11 -8.17 5.81 -19.52
CA VAL A 11 -8.52 4.38 -19.41
C VAL A 11 -8.75 3.74 -20.78
N VAL A 12 -7.82 2.88 -21.20
CA VAL A 12 -7.75 2.28 -22.54
C VAL A 12 -7.37 0.80 -22.49
N ILE A 13 -7.41 0.10 -23.63
CA ILE A 13 -6.83 -1.26 -23.77
C ILE A 13 -5.31 -1.09 -23.96
N PRO A 14 -4.45 -1.58 -23.04
CA PRO A 14 -3.02 -1.27 -23.06
C PRO A 14 -2.31 -1.68 -24.35
N GLY A 15 -2.62 -2.86 -24.90
CA GLY A 15 -2.03 -3.32 -26.16
C GLY A 15 -2.31 -2.39 -27.34
N LYS A 16 -3.53 -1.85 -27.45
CA LYS A 16 -3.90 -0.90 -28.51
C LYS A 16 -3.22 0.45 -28.32
N ALA A 17 -3.15 0.92 -27.07
CA ALA A 17 -2.48 2.17 -26.73
C ALA A 17 -0.98 2.10 -27.07
N LEU A 18 -0.32 1.02 -26.66
CA LEU A 18 1.10 0.77 -26.96
C LEU A 18 1.38 0.68 -28.46
N GLN A 19 0.55 -0.05 -29.20
CA GLN A 19 0.66 -0.14 -30.66
C GLN A 19 0.56 1.25 -31.31
N THR A 20 -0.43 2.05 -30.90
CA THR A 20 -0.63 3.41 -31.42
C THR A 20 0.58 4.31 -31.17
N LEU A 21 1.16 4.25 -29.96
CA LEU A 21 2.35 5.03 -29.61
C LEU A 21 3.57 4.60 -30.43
N ILE A 22 3.76 3.30 -30.62
CA ILE A 22 4.84 2.74 -31.44
C ILE A 22 4.71 3.14 -32.92
N GLU A 23 3.51 3.06 -33.50
CA GLU A 23 3.25 3.47 -34.89
C GLU A 23 3.51 4.96 -35.12
N ARG A 24 3.18 5.80 -34.12
CA ARG A 24 3.49 7.23 -34.11
C ARG A 24 4.96 7.55 -33.85
N ARG A 25 5.80 6.54 -33.57
CA ARG A 25 7.22 6.66 -33.25
C ARG A 25 7.52 7.67 -32.13
N VAL A 26 6.64 7.76 -31.14
CA VAL A 26 6.89 8.65 -30.00
C VAL A 26 8.06 8.15 -29.16
N SER A 27 8.74 9.09 -28.50
CA SER A 27 9.80 8.81 -27.55
C SER A 27 9.41 9.32 -26.17
N GLY A 28 9.55 8.48 -25.14
CA GLY A 28 9.14 8.81 -23.77
C GLY A 28 8.84 7.59 -22.92
N THR A 29 8.28 7.84 -21.74
CA THR A 29 7.87 6.81 -20.79
C THR A 29 6.36 6.66 -20.81
N VAL A 30 5.88 5.42 -20.83
CA VAL A 30 4.46 5.06 -20.66
C VAL A 30 4.31 4.40 -19.31
N SER A 31 3.37 4.86 -18.49
CA SER A 31 2.96 4.17 -17.27
C SER A 31 1.59 3.55 -17.46
N VAL A 32 1.44 2.28 -17.09
CA VAL A 32 0.17 1.52 -17.13
C VAL A 32 -0.15 1.11 -15.69
N TYR A 33 -1.32 1.49 -15.18
CA TYR A 33 -1.72 1.24 -13.79
C TYR A 33 -2.71 0.08 -13.72
N ASP A 34 -2.53 -0.82 -12.74
CA ASP A 34 -3.48 -1.91 -12.52
C ASP A 34 -4.83 -1.34 -12.06
N PRO A 35 -5.95 -1.78 -12.64
CA PRO A 35 -7.28 -1.24 -12.32
C PRO A 35 -7.82 -1.73 -10.97
N VAL A 36 -7.26 -2.79 -10.39
CA VAL A 36 -7.66 -3.33 -9.09
C VAL A 36 -6.84 -2.72 -7.95
N ASP A 37 -5.55 -2.48 -8.21
CA ASP A 37 -4.62 -1.90 -7.24
C ASP A 37 -3.80 -0.78 -7.91
N ASP A 38 -4.22 0.47 -7.70
CA ASP A 38 -3.59 1.65 -8.29
C ASP A 38 -2.14 1.88 -7.80
N SER A 39 -1.74 1.19 -6.71
CA SER A 39 -0.35 1.16 -6.26
C SER A 39 0.52 0.35 -7.22
N VAL A 40 -0.06 -0.62 -7.96
CA VAL A 40 0.64 -1.47 -8.93
C VAL A 40 0.63 -0.82 -10.32
N PHE A 41 1.81 -0.64 -10.91
CA PHE A 41 1.94 -0.05 -12.24
C PHE A 41 3.23 -0.49 -12.94
N TRP A 42 3.21 -0.48 -14.26
CA TRP A 42 4.34 -0.81 -15.12
C TRP A 42 4.81 0.43 -15.87
N GLN A 43 6.13 0.53 -16.07
CA GLN A 43 6.78 1.60 -16.83
C GLN A 43 7.43 1.02 -18.07
N LEU A 44 7.16 1.63 -19.22
CA LEU A 44 7.71 1.26 -20.53
C LEU A 44 8.45 2.45 -21.12
N TYR A 45 9.61 2.19 -21.69
CA TYR A 45 10.49 3.21 -22.26
C TYR A 45 10.52 3.06 -23.78
N LEU A 46 9.91 3.99 -24.50
CA LEU A 46 9.72 3.96 -25.95
C LEU A 46 10.66 4.95 -26.66
N GLY A 47 11.17 4.56 -27.82
CA GLY A 47 11.98 5.45 -28.66
C GLY A 47 12.03 4.97 -30.10
N GLY A 48 11.79 5.88 -31.05
CA GLY A 48 11.91 5.59 -32.49
C GLY A 48 11.02 4.44 -32.98
N GLY A 49 9.86 4.23 -32.35
CA GLY A 49 8.94 3.12 -32.66
C GLY A 49 9.39 1.76 -32.13
N LYS A 50 10.28 1.73 -31.13
CA LYS A 50 10.75 0.52 -30.46
C LYS A 50 10.61 0.64 -28.95
N LEU A 51 10.57 -0.52 -28.28
CA LEU A 51 10.64 -0.61 -26.82
C LEU A 51 12.10 -0.80 -26.40
N HIS A 52 12.58 0.08 -25.52
CA HIS A 52 13.93 0.03 -24.99
C HIS A 52 14.01 -0.68 -23.64
N PHE A 53 12.96 -0.64 -22.83
CA PHE A 53 12.88 -1.40 -21.58
C PHE A 53 11.44 -1.36 -21.07
N ALA A 54 11.04 -2.36 -20.31
CA ALA A 54 9.85 -2.26 -19.46
C ALA A 54 10.12 -2.89 -18.10
N THR A 55 9.53 -2.33 -17.05
CA THR A 55 9.60 -2.89 -15.69
C THR A 55 8.37 -2.53 -14.86
N SER A 56 8.27 -3.07 -13.65
CA SER A 56 7.33 -2.64 -12.62
C SER A 56 7.84 -1.40 -11.86
N GLY A 57 6.92 -0.54 -11.43
CA GLY A 57 7.24 0.60 -10.57
C GLY A 57 7.53 0.23 -9.12
N MET A 58 7.15 -0.98 -8.67
CA MET A 58 7.19 -1.46 -7.29
C MET A 58 7.67 -2.90 -7.17
N GLY A 59 7.81 -3.37 -5.91
CA GLY A 59 8.29 -4.68 -5.53
C GLY A 59 9.65 -5.01 -6.11
N LYS A 60 10.52 -4.00 -6.18
CA LYS A 60 11.80 -4.13 -6.89
C LYS A 60 12.68 -5.21 -6.25
N PRO A 61 12.90 -5.23 -4.91
CA PRO A 61 13.70 -6.28 -4.30
C PRO A 61 13.12 -7.68 -4.52
N GLU A 62 11.85 -7.87 -4.20
CA GLU A 62 11.20 -9.19 -4.19
C GLU A 62 11.03 -9.75 -5.61
N ARG A 63 10.56 -8.92 -6.54
CA ARG A 63 10.39 -9.29 -7.95
C ARG A 63 11.74 -9.51 -8.62
N LEU A 64 12.73 -8.65 -8.39
CA LEU A 64 14.01 -8.76 -9.05
C LEU A 64 14.78 -9.99 -8.56
N ASP A 65 14.71 -10.33 -7.26
CA ASP A 65 15.27 -11.58 -6.74
C ASP A 65 14.65 -12.79 -7.44
N TYR A 66 13.32 -12.82 -7.53
CA TYR A 66 12.60 -13.86 -8.27
C TYR A 66 13.09 -13.99 -9.72
N LEU A 67 13.17 -12.87 -10.46
CA LEU A 67 13.53 -12.89 -11.89
C LEU A 67 15.00 -13.27 -12.12
N LEU A 68 15.91 -12.79 -11.28
CA LEU A 68 17.32 -13.16 -11.37
C LEU A 68 17.54 -14.61 -10.95
N GLY A 69 16.80 -15.11 -9.96
CA GLY A 69 16.82 -16.52 -9.54
C GLY A 69 16.34 -17.47 -10.64
N GLN A 70 15.40 -17.05 -11.50
CA GLN A 70 14.97 -17.85 -12.67
C GLN A 70 16.07 -17.94 -13.74
N LEU A 71 16.80 -16.84 -13.99
CA LEU A 71 17.85 -16.81 -15.01
C LEU A 71 19.17 -17.42 -14.53
N PHE A 72 19.49 -17.25 -13.25
CA PHE A 72 20.76 -17.68 -12.65
C PHE A 72 20.52 -18.37 -11.29
N PRO A 73 19.95 -19.59 -11.27
CA PRO A 73 19.52 -20.26 -10.04
C PRO A 73 20.63 -20.47 -8.99
N SER A 74 21.88 -20.62 -9.45
CA SER A 74 23.05 -20.86 -8.59
C SER A 74 23.78 -19.58 -8.19
N THR A 75 23.27 -18.39 -8.54
CA THR A 75 23.92 -17.10 -8.26
C THR A 75 23.10 -16.31 -7.25
N GLN A 76 23.75 -15.84 -6.19
CA GLN A 76 23.15 -14.89 -5.25
C GLN A 76 23.42 -13.46 -5.70
N PHE A 77 22.37 -12.64 -5.65
CA PHE A 77 22.44 -11.23 -6.00
C PHE A 77 22.16 -10.38 -4.76
N PRO A 78 23.09 -9.53 -4.31
CA PRO A 78 22.83 -8.62 -3.21
C PRO A 78 21.92 -7.49 -3.69
N ILE A 79 20.62 -7.67 -3.52
CA ILE A 79 19.61 -6.66 -3.86
C ILE A 79 19.27 -5.89 -2.58
N SER A 80 19.38 -4.56 -2.62
CA SER A 80 19.08 -3.71 -1.46
C SER A 80 17.59 -3.38 -1.39
N ASP A 81 17.05 -3.32 -0.18
CA ASP A 81 15.69 -2.82 0.08
C ASP A 81 15.47 -1.37 -0.40
N THR A 82 16.55 -0.60 -0.56
CA THR A 82 16.52 0.78 -1.06
C THR A 82 16.62 0.89 -2.58
N LEU A 83 16.49 -0.24 -3.30
CA LEU A 83 16.59 -0.28 -4.77
C LEU A 83 15.55 0.65 -5.41
N SER A 84 16.04 1.67 -6.10
CA SER A 84 15.19 2.67 -6.75
C SER A 84 14.70 2.26 -8.14
N ARG A 85 15.57 1.67 -8.97
CA ARG A 85 15.28 1.29 -10.38
C ARG A 85 16.07 0.04 -10.79
N ASP A 86 15.37 -0.97 -11.32
CA ASP A 86 15.99 -2.20 -11.83
C ASP A 86 17.09 -1.91 -12.87
N TYR A 87 16.83 -0.99 -13.79
CA TYR A 87 17.74 -0.66 -14.88
C TYR A 87 19.11 -0.19 -14.37
N ASP A 88 19.10 0.67 -13.35
CA ASP A 88 20.31 1.28 -12.80
C ASP A 88 21.14 0.23 -12.06
N TYR A 89 20.48 -0.67 -11.32
CA TYR A 89 21.14 -1.79 -10.66
C TYR A 89 21.76 -2.79 -11.65
N ILE A 90 21.04 -3.16 -12.72
CA ILE A 90 21.60 -4.03 -13.75
C ILE A 90 22.78 -3.36 -14.46
N CYS A 91 22.71 -2.05 -14.73
CA CYS A 91 23.83 -1.29 -15.26
C CYS A 91 25.01 -1.22 -14.28
N GLN A 92 24.77 -1.14 -12.97
CA GLN A 92 25.81 -1.16 -11.96
C GLN A 92 26.53 -2.52 -11.92
N ILE A 93 25.79 -3.63 -11.95
CA ILE A 93 26.36 -4.99 -12.05
C ILE A 93 27.24 -5.12 -13.30
N TRP A 94 26.79 -4.56 -14.42
CA TRP A 94 27.57 -4.53 -15.66
C TRP A 94 28.88 -3.74 -15.50
N LYS A 95 28.81 -2.52 -14.96
CA LYS A 95 29.98 -1.67 -14.72
C LYS A 95 30.98 -2.29 -13.75
N MET A 96 30.51 -3.10 -12.82
CA MET A 96 31.35 -3.90 -11.90
C MET A 96 31.99 -5.13 -12.56
N GLY A 97 31.70 -5.41 -13.84
CA GLY A 97 32.24 -6.57 -14.56
C GLY A 97 31.64 -7.91 -14.12
N LYS A 98 30.58 -7.90 -13.30
CA LYS A 98 29.93 -9.13 -12.81
C LYS A 98 29.16 -9.83 -13.92
N PHE A 99 28.59 -9.07 -14.87
CA PHE A 99 27.94 -9.58 -16.07
C PHE A 99 28.57 -9.03 -17.34
N SER A 100 28.59 -9.86 -18.38
CA SER A 100 28.83 -9.45 -19.77
C SER A 100 27.66 -8.63 -20.32
N LEU A 101 27.91 -7.85 -21.38
CA LEU A 101 26.84 -7.12 -22.07
C LEU A 101 25.72 -8.04 -22.60
N GLN A 102 26.05 -9.27 -22.99
CA GLN A 102 25.06 -10.26 -23.43
C GLN A 102 24.14 -10.68 -22.26
N GLN A 103 24.71 -11.00 -21.10
CA GLN A 103 23.93 -11.34 -19.90
C GLN A 103 23.06 -10.16 -19.45
N VAL A 104 23.59 -8.93 -19.49
CA VAL A 104 22.83 -7.72 -19.18
C VAL A 104 21.62 -7.58 -20.10
N ARG A 105 21.81 -7.73 -21.42
CA ARG A 105 20.71 -7.69 -22.39
C ARG A 105 19.71 -8.81 -22.17
N GLN A 106 20.17 -10.02 -21.81
CA GLN A 106 19.29 -11.14 -21.48
C GLN A 106 18.41 -10.83 -20.26
N VAL A 107 18.98 -10.28 -19.19
CA VAL A 107 18.24 -9.88 -17.99
C VAL A 107 17.23 -8.78 -18.29
N LEU A 108 17.67 -7.70 -18.94
CA LEU A 108 16.77 -6.59 -19.29
C LEU A 108 15.64 -7.06 -20.21
N PHE A 109 15.92 -8.00 -21.12
CA PHE A 109 14.91 -8.59 -22.00
C PHE A 109 13.89 -9.38 -21.20
N PHE A 110 14.35 -10.19 -20.25
CA PHE A 110 13.49 -10.98 -19.38
C PHE A 110 12.60 -10.11 -18.46
N ILE A 111 13.17 -9.07 -17.84
CA ILE A 111 12.40 -8.08 -17.05
C ILE A 111 11.35 -7.37 -17.93
N THR A 112 11.73 -7.03 -19.16
CA THR A 112 10.82 -6.42 -20.14
C THR A 112 9.68 -7.36 -20.51
N GLN A 113 9.98 -8.64 -20.77
CA GLN A 113 8.99 -9.66 -21.08
C GLN A 113 8.01 -9.88 -19.93
N GLU A 114 8.53 -9.96 -18.70
CA GLU A 114 7.72 -10.09 -17.50
C GLU A 114 6.71 -8.95 -17.40
N ALA A 115 7.16 -7.69 -17.42
CA ALA A 115 6.28 -6.53 -17.30
C ALA A 115 5.25 -6.49 -18.44
N VAL A 116 5.68 -6.79 -19.68
CA VAL A 116 4.81 -6.82 -20.86
C VAL A 116 3.74 -7.91 -20.76
N SER A 117 4.07 -9.08 -20.21
CA SER A 117 3.09 -10.14 -20.02
C SER A 117 1.98 -9.75 -19.05
N GLN A 118 2.31 -9.01 -17.98
CA GLN A 118 1.37 -8.60 -16.95
C GLN A 118 0.36 -7.55 -17.45
N PHE A 119 0.86 -6.43 -18.00
CA PHE A 119 -0.04 -5.34 -18.37
C PHE A 119 -0.82 -5.64 -19.66
N LEU A 120 -0.30 -6.49 -20.57
CA LEU A 120 -1.07 -6.91 -21.75
C LEU A 120 -2.20 -7.88 -21.42
N ALA A 121 -2.18 -8.52 -20.25
CA ALA A 121 -3.30 -9.30 -19.75
C ALA A 121 -4.45 -8.41 -19.20
N LEU A 122 -4.26 -7.09 -19.10
CA LEU A 122 -5.29 -6.17 -18.63
C LEU A 122 -6.36 -5.93 -19.70
N PRO A 123 -7.66 -6.09 -19.37
CA PRO A 123 -8.73 -5.77 -20.30
C PRO A 123 -8.78 -4.25 -20.57
N ARG A 124 -8.65 -3.44 -19.50
CA ARG A 124 -8.55 -1.98 -19.54
C ARG A 124 -7.68 -1.50 -18.40
N ALA A 125 -6.94 -0.43 -18.62
CA ALA A 125 -6.10 0.18 -17.60
C ALA A 125 -5.94 1.69 -17.85
N ALA A 126 -5.69 2.42 -16.77
CA ALA A 126 -5.24 3.79 -16.88
C ALA A 126 -3.82 3.83 -17.47
N VAL A 127 -3.62 4.68 -18.47
CA VAL A 127 -2.33 4.88 -19.13
C VAL A 127 -1.95 6.35 -19.07
N LYS A 128 -0.69 6.62 -18.75
CA LYS A 128 -0.06 7.94 -18.74
C LYS A 128 1.16 7.94 -19.66
N PHE A 129 1.40 9.02 -20.38
CA PHE A 129 2.58 9.17 -21.23
C PHE A 129 3.34 10.44 -20.87
N GLU A 130 4.66 10.33 -20.75
CA GLU A 130 5.57 11.42 -20.44
C GLU A 130 6.71 11.47 -21.46
N ARG A 131 7.09 12.68 -21.92
CA ARG A 131 8.16 12.87 -22.93
C ARG A 131 9.58 12.82 -22.33
N THR A 132 9.80 11.90 -21.40
CA THR A 132 11.06 11.67 -20.70
C THR A 132 11.46 10.21 -20.89
N LEU A 133 12.64 9.94 -21.44
CA LEU A 133 13.10 8.56 -21.66
C LEU A 133 13.86 8.01 -20.45
N GLY A 134 14.67 8.83 -19.76
CA GLY A 134 15.30 8.46 -18.48
C GLY A 134 16.15 7.18 -18.48
N LEU A 135 16.61 6.71 -19.65
CA LEU A 135 17.49 5.55 -19.82
C LEU A 135 18.79 5.99 -20.50
N ASP A 136 19.92 5.70 -19.85
CA ASP A 136 21.26 5.91 -20.39
C ASP A 136 22.24 4.91 -19.76
N PRO A 137 22.96 4.08 -20.54
CA PRO A 137 22.88 3.93 -22.01
C PRO A 137 21.61 3.20 -22.45
N LEU A 138 21.28 3.20 -23.74
CA LEU A 138 20.20 2.36 -24.30
C LEU A 138 20.72 0.96 -24.66
N LEU A 139 20.41 -0.04 -23.84
CA LEU A 139 20.98 -1.39 -23.99
C LEU A 139 20.12 -2.37 -24.80
N LEU A 140 18.82 -2.11 -24.91
CA LEU A 140 17.88 -2.86 -25.74
C LEU A 140 17.17 -1.94 -26.73
N SER A 141 16.70 -2.54 -27.82
CA SER A 141 15.86 -1.86 -28.83
C SER A 141 15.04 -2.92 -29.56
N LEU A 142 13.83 -3.16 -29.08
CA LEU A 142 13.02 -4.32 -29.42
C LEU A 142 11.75 -3.90 -30.16
N SER A 143 11.33 -4.71 -31.12
CA SER A 143 9.98 -4.59 -31.69
C SER A 143 8.96 -5.24 -30.75
N LEU A 144 7.75 -4.69 -30.69
CA LEU A 144 6.67 -5.28 -29.87
C LEU A 144 6.40 -6.74 -30.24
N ARG A 145 6.47 -7.08 -31.53
CA ARG A 145 6.29 -8.45 -32.03
C ARG A 145 7.31 -9.43 -31.45
N GLN A 146 8.58 -9.04 -31.35
CA GLN A 146 9.65 -9.90 -30.79
C GLN A 146 9.39 -10.21 -29.31
N ILE A 147 8.82 -9.26 -28.57
CA ILE A 147 8.54 -9.42 -27.14
C ILE A 147 7.27 -10.26 -26.94
N VAL A 148 6.18 -9.94 -27.66
CA VAL A 148 4.85 -10.51 -27.39
C VAL A 148 4.69 -11.94 -27.92
N ARG A 149 5.32 -12.29 -29.06
CA ARG A 149 5.19 -13.62 -29.66
C ARG A 149 5.49 -14.77 -28.69
N PRO A 150 6.60 -14.77 -27.93
CA PRO A 150 6.87 -15.82 -26.95
C PRO A 150 5.99 -15.76 -25.68
N LEU A 151 5.22 -14.69 -25.47
CA LEU A 151 4.45 -14.46 -24.24
C LEU A 151 2.96 -14.81 -24.37
N GLN A 152 2.52 -15.34 -25.51
CA GLN A 152 1.09 -15.55 -25.78
C GLN A 152 0.42 -16.45 -24.72
N ASP A 153 1.08 -17.55 -24.34
CA ASP A 153 0.54 -18.45 -23.34
C ASP A 153 0.60 -17.85 -21.93
N THR A 154 1.71 -17.18 -21.57
CA THR A 154 1.83 -16.46 -20.30
C THR A 154 0.74 -15.38 -20.14
N ILE A 155 0.49 -14.59 -21.19
CA ILE A 155 -0.57 -13.57 -21.20
C ILE A 155 -1.93 -14.24 -21.03
N ARG A 156 -2.20 -15.36 -21.73
CA ARG A 156 -3.46 -16.10 -21.60
C ARG A 156 -3.66 -16.64 -20.19
N SER A 157 -2.62 -17.21 -19.58
CA SER A 157 -2.68 -17.69 -18.20
C SER A 157 -2.99 -16.55 -17.22
N TRP A 158 -2.37 -15.38 -17.40
CA TRP A 158 -2.70 -14.21 -16.59
C TRP A 158 -4.12 -13.70 -16.79
N VAL A 159 -4.64 -13.72 -18.03
CA VAL A 159 -6.04 -13.39 -18.29
C VAL A 159 -6.99 -14.32 -17.52
N GLN A 160 -6.66 -15.62 -17.39
CA GLN A 160 -7.45 -16.59 -16.65
C GLN A 160 -7.33 -16.44 -15.13
N LEU A 161 -6.13 -16.16 -14.62
CA LEU A 161 -5.87 -16.03 -13.18
C LEU A 161 -6.44 -14.74 -12.59
N ARG A 162 -6.62 -13.69 -13.40
CA ARG A 162 -6.98 -12.33 -12.93
C ARG A 162 -8.26 -12.22 -12.12
N SER A 163 -9.19 -13.17 -12.24
CA SER A 163 -10.39 -13.21 -11.39
C SER A 163 -10.08 -13.46 -9.92
N ASP A 164 -9.02 -14.23 -9.66
CA ASP A 164 -8.65 -14.68 -8.32
C ASP A 164 -7.36 -14.00 -7.83
N ILE A 165 -6.39 -13.82 -8.72
CA ILE A 165 -5.12 -13.11 -8.48
C ILE A 165 -4.93 -12.08 -9.59
N SER A 166 -5.25 -10.81 -9.29
CA SER A 166 -5.12 -9.69 -10.23
C SER A 166 -3.67 -9.39 -10.61
N SER A 167 -2.71 -9.68 -9.72
CA SER A 167 -1.30 -9.35 -9.91
C SER A 167 -0.40 -10.27 -9.08
N PRO A 168 0.80 -10.66 -9.57
CA PRO A 168 1.77 -11.41 -8.77
C PRO A 168 2.34 -10.62 -7.59
N PHE A 169 2.07 -9.32 -7.51
CA PHE A 169 2.37 -8.51 -6.33
C PHE A 169 1.38 -8.72 -5.18
N GLN A 170 0.22 -9.33 -5.43
CA GLN A 170 -0.71 -9.61 -4.34
C GLN A 170 -0.10 -10.59 -3.33
N ARG A 171 -0.43 -10.36 -2.06
CA ARG A 171 0.05 -11.17 -0.93
C ARG A 171 -0.92 -12.29 -0.65
N LEU A 172 -0.40 -13.48 -0.41
CA LEU A 172 -1.20 -14.68 -0.15
C LEU A 172 -1.04 -15.08 1.31
N TYR A 173 -2.17 -15.33 1.98
CA TYR A 173 -2.16 -15.78 3.37
C TYR A 173 -3.20 -16.87 3.61
N LEU A 174 -2.91 -17.74 4.59
CA LEU A 174 -3.76 -18.84 4.97
C LEU A 174 -5.06 -18.35 5.61
N GLY A 175 -6.18 -18.49 4.91
CA GLY A 175 -7.51 -18.16 5.42
C GLY A 175 -8.02 -19.22 6.40
N ASP A 176 -9.22 -19.73 6.14
CA ASP A 176 -9.83 -20.75 6.99
C ASP A 176 -9.31 -22.14 6.60
N PHE A 177 -8.49 -22.74 7.48
CA PHE A 177 -7.92 -24.06 7.27
C PHE A 177 -8.99 -25.17 7.22
N ASP A 178 -10.14 -24.98 7.88
CA ASP A 178 -11.20 -26.00 7.90
C ASP A 178 -11.99 -26.03 6.58
N GLN A 179 -12.02 -24.93 5.83
CA GLN A 179 -12.57 -24.90 4.46
C GLN A 179 -11.70 -25.68 3.47
N ILE A 180 -10.42 -25.87 3.82
CA ILE A 180 -9.36 -26.49 3.02
C ILE A 180 -9.29 -28.02 3.19
N THR A 181 -9.45 -28.50 4.43
CA THR A 181 -9.20 -29.90 4.82
C THR A 181 -10.21 -30.89 4.25
N SER A 182 -11.30 -30.40 3.63
CA SER A 182 -12.40 -31.24 3.21
C SER A 182 -12.08 -32.15 2.02
N GLN A 183 -11.37 -31.71 0.95
CA GLN A 183 -11.00 -32.62 -0.16
C GLN A 183 -9.70 -32.28 -0.95
N SER A 184 -9.21 -31.03 -0.99
CA SER A 184 -8.22 -30.65 -2.02
C SER A 184 -6.74 -30.78 -1.64
N TRP A 185 -6.37 -30.55 -0.37
CA TRP A 185 -4.95 -30.60 0.05
C TRP A 185 -4.44 -32.03 0.27
N LEU A 186 -5.32 -32.94 0.73
CA LEU A 186 -5.00 -34.35 1.00
C LEU A 186 -4.66 -35.14 -0.28
N HIS A 187 -5.06 -34.64 -1.46
CA HIS A 187 -4.70 -35.24 -2.75
C HIS A 187 -3.36 -34.78 -3.31
N MET A 188 -2.73 -33.73 -2.75
CA MET A 188 -1.32 -33.45 -3.06
C MET A 188 -0.49 -34.57 -2.45
N GLN A 189 -0.03 -35.51 -3.27
CA GLN A 189 0.84 -36.63 -2.87
C GLN A 189 2.25 -36.20 -2.42
N ASN A 190 2.43 -34.95 -1.99
CA ASN A 190 3.70 -34.36 -1.57
C ASN A 190 3.50 -33.47 -0.33
N TYR A 191 3.51 -34.10 0.84
CA TYR A 191 3.34 -33.46 2.14
C TYR A 191 4.43 -32.43 2.47
N GLU A 192 5.65 -32.62 1.97
CA GLU A 192 6.76 -31.68 2.19
C GLU A 192 6.51 -30.36 1.47
N LEU A 193 6.04 -30.42 0.22
CA LEU A 193 5.65 -29.24 -0.54
C LEU A 193 4.48 -28.49 0.11
N VAL A 194 3.53 -29.22 0.69
CA VAL A 194 2.40 -28.64 1.44
C VAL A 194 2.87 -27.95 2.73
N ALA A 195 3.74 -28.59 3.52
CA ALA A 195 4.25 -28.00 4.76
C ALA A 195 5.03 -26.71 4.49
N ASN A 196 5.93 -26.72 3.51
CA ASN A 196 6.70 -25.54 3.10
C ASN A 196 5.79 -24.41 2.59
N MET A 197 4.70 -24.76 1.89
CA MET A 197 3.69 -23.81 1.42
C MET A 197 2.92 -23.16 2.58
N LEU A 198 2.50 -23.92 3.59
CA LEU A 198 1.76 -23.40 4.74
C LEU A 198 2.61 -22.43 5.58
N GLU A 199 3.87 -22.78 5.86
CA GLU A 199 4.79 -21.89 6.56
C GLU A 199 4.96 -20.57 5.78
N SER A 200 5.11 -20.68 4.46
CA SER A 200 5.27 -19.54 3.57
C SER A 200 4.03 -18.62 3.52
N LEU A 201 2.83 -19.19 3.50
CA LEU A 201 1.57 -18.43 3.48
C LEU A 201 1.34 -17.63 4.78
N ASN A 202 1.84 -18.12 5.93
CA ASN A 202 1.74 -17.36 7.18
C ASN A 202 2.56 -16.05 7.17
N GLN A 203 3.56 -15.94 6.28
CA GLN A 203 4.41 -14.76 6.17
C GLN A 203 3.83 -13.67 5.26
N LYS A 204 2.63 -13.87 4.68
CA LYS A 204 1.97 -12.92 3.77
C LYS A 204 2.87 -12.50 2.60
N MET A 205 3.63 -13.46 2.07
CA MET A 205 4.51 -13.26 0.93
C MET A 205 3.71 -12.95 -0.34
N THR A 206 4.32 -12.17 -1.23
CA THR A 206 3.84 -11.97 -2.59
C THR A 206 3.93 -13.27 -3.40
N LEU A 207 3.17 -13.36 -4.50
CA LEU A 207 3.28 -14.52 -5.39
C LEU A 207 4.71 -14.66 -5.97
N TYR A 208 5.46 -13.56 -6.17
CA TYR A 208 6.86 -13.64 -6.59
C TYR A 208 7.75 -14.36 -5.57
N GLU A 209 7.65 -14.02 -4.30
CA GLU A 209 8.44 -14.62 -3.22
C GLU A 209 8.10 -16.11 -3.06
N LEU A 210 6.81 -16.45 -3.09
CA LEU A 210 6.34 -17.84 -3.04
C LEU A 210 6.81 -18.64 -4.26
N SER A 211 6.73 -18.06 -5.45
CA SER A 211 7.24 -18.69 -6.67
C SER A 211 8.76 -18.90 -6.61
N ARG A 212 9.50 -17.96 -6.02
CA ARG A 212 10.94 -18.07 -5.82
C ARG A 212 11.31 -19.19 -4.84
N SER A 213 10.62 -19.29 -3.71
CA SER A 213 10.87 -20.32 -2.70
C SER A 213 10.51 -21.72 -3.21
N MET A 214 9.48 -21.84 -4.06
CA MET A 214 9.01 -23.11 -4.62
C MET A 214 9.66 -23.49 -5.95
N GLY A 215 10.51 -22.64 -6.53
CA GLY A 215 11.12 -22.87 -7.84
C GLY A 215 10.11 -23.00 -8.98
N LYS A 216 8.99 -22.27 -8.92
CA LYS A 216 7.90 -22.27 -9.92
C LYS A 216 7.78 -20.92 -10.59
N THR A 217 7.15 -20.87 -11.75
CA THR A 217 6.72 -19.59 -12.32
C THR A 217 5.51 -19.05 -11.57
N THR A 218 5.28 -17.74 -11.64
CA THR A 218 4.09 -17.09 -11.05
C THR A 218 2.78 -17.63 -11.63
N THR A 219 2.73 -17.93 -12.92
CA THR A 219 1.54 -18.52 -13.55
C THR A 219 1.29 -19.97 -13.14
N GLU A 220 2.35 -20.78 -12.99
CA GLU A 220 2.20 -22.17 -12.53
C GLU A 220 1.75 -22.21 -11.07
N LEU A 221 2.38 -21.42 -10.20
CA LEU A 221 2.00 -21.37 -8.80
C LEU A 221 0.61 -20.76 -8.63
N GLY A 222 0.28 -19.68 -9.34
CA GLY A 222 -1.06 -19.11 -9.34
C GLY A 222 -2.13 -20.14 -9.72
N GLY A 223 -1.88 -20.95 -10.75
CA GLY A 223 -2.79 -22.03 -11.14
C GLY A 223 -2.93 -23.14 -10.10
N ILE A 224 -1.86 -23.48 -9.38
CA ILE A 224 -1.89 -24.44 -8.26
C ILE A 224 -2.71 -23.86 -7.10
N LEU A 225 -2.58 -22.57 -6.81
CA LEU A 225 -3.21 -21.92 -5.67
C LEU A 225 -4.68 -21.52 -5.93
N GLN A 226 -5.07 -21.34 -7.19
CA GLN A 226 -6.39 -20.86 -7.59
C GLN A 226 -7.56 -21.66 -6.97
N PRO A 227 -7.58 -23.01 -6.96
CA PRO A 227 -8.68 -23.75 -6.34
C PRO A 227 -8.81 -23.48 -4.83
N PHE A 228 -7.71 -23.24 -4.13
CA PHE A 228 -7.70 -22.97 -2.70
C PHE A 228 -8.13 -21.54 -2.37
N ILE A 229 -7.82 -20.60 -3.26
CA ILE A 229 -8.35 -19.23 -3.19
C ILE A 229 -9.86 -19.25 -3.37
N GLN A 230 -10.35 -19.95 -4.39
CA GLN A 230 -11.79 -20.07 -4.68
C GLN A 230 -12.57 -20.78 -3.57
N ALA A 231 -11.92 -21.70 -2.86
CA ALA A 231 -12.48 -22.38 -1.69
C ALA A 231 -12.44 -21.55 -0.40
N GLY A 232 -11.90 -20.31 -0.40
CA GLY A 232 -11.77 -19.46 0.78
C GLY A 232 -10.61 -19.83 1.72
N GLY A 233 -9.84 -20.84 1.34
CA GLY A 233 -8.72 -21.35 2.10
C GLY A 233 -7.46 -20.49 2.07
N ILE A 234 -7.25 -19.77 0.97
CA ILE A 234 -6.18 -18.79 0.81
C ILE A 234 -6.84 -17.45 0.54
N GLN A 235 -6.50 -16.46 1.35
CA GLN A 235 -6.92 -15.08 1.09
C GLN A 235 -5.86 -14.35 0.28
N VAL A 236 -6.33 -13.48 -0.60
CA VAL A 236 -5.51 -12.63 -1.47
C VAL A 236 -5.63 -11.19 -0.99
N LEU A 237 -4.51 -10.59 -0.62
CA LEU A 237 -4.40 -9.22 -0.11
C LEU A 237 -3.71 -8.32 -1.15
N PRO A 238 -3.96 -6.99 -1.13
CA PRO A 238 -3.23 -6.02 -1.96
C PRO A 238 -1.70 -6.08 -1.77
N TYR A 239 -0.94 -5.51 -2.71
CA TYR A 239 0.53 -5.54 -2.67
C TYR A 239 1.12 -4.76 -1.50
N GLU A 240 0.77 -3.47 -1.44
CA GLU A 240 0.96 -2.67 -0.24
C GLU A 240 -0.21 -2.99 0.68
N ALA A 241 0.08 -3.48 1.90
CA ALA A 241 -0.94 -3.55 2.93
C ALA A 241 -1.61 -2.18 2.97
N ILE A 242 -2.96 -2.14 2.92
CA ILE A 242 -3.74 -0.93 3.20
C ILE A 242 -3.02 -0.26 4.35
N ALA A 243 -2.52 0.96 4.12
CA ALA A 243 -1.81 1.73 5.14
C ALA A 243 -2.52 1.48 6.47
N SER A 244 -1.77 1.09 7.51
CA SER A 244 -2.35 0.83 8.84
C SER A 244 -3.48 1.82 9.06
N PRO A 245 -4.69 1.37 9.46
CA PRO A 245 -5.86 2.25 9.54
C PRO A 245 -5.40 3.56 10.17
N PRO A 246 -5.73 4.72 9.55
CA PRO A 246 -5.15 6.00 9.94
C PRO A 246 -5.19 6.08 11.45
N LYS A 247 -4.01 6.28 12.06
CA LYS A 247 -3.90 6.29 13.51
C LYS A 247 -4.95 7.25 14.04
N PRO A 248 -5.80 6.84 15.00
CA PRO A 248 -6.85 7.70 15.47
C PRO A 248 -6.29 9.04 15.93
N LEU A 249 -6.84 10.11 15.37
CA LEU A 249 -6.33 11.45 15.58
C LEU A 249 -6.96 12.06 16.83
N ILE A 250 -6.14 12.39 17.82
CA ILE A 250 -6.54 13.02 19.06
C ILE A 250 -6.17 14.50 19.01
N ALA A 251 -7.13 15.38 19.27
CA ALA A 251 -6.83 16.78 19.45
C ALA A 251 -6.56 17.10 20.91
N CYS A 252 -5.52 17.89 21.18
CA CYS A 252 -5.22 18.44 22.50
C CYS A 252 -5.31 19.97 22.43
N ILE A 253 -6.33 20.55 23.05
CA ILE A 253 -6.51 21.99 23.18
C ILE A 253 -6.04 22.40 24.57
N ASP A 254 -4.95 23.16 24.62
CA ASP A 254 -4.30 23.58 25.86
C ASP A 254 -3.35 24.75 25.55
N ASP A 255 -3.40 25.83 26.31
CA ASP A 255 -2.51 26.99 26.12
C ASP A 255 -1.06 26.69 26.58
N SER A 256 -0.88 25.68 27.44
CA SER A 256 0.43 25.18 27.85
C SER A 256 1.01 24.19 26.83
N LYS A 257 2.00 24.67 26.08
CA LYS A 257 2.85 23.84 25.20
C LYS A 257 3.50 22.65 25.93
N ALA A 258 3.76 22.78 27.23
CA ALA A 258 4.31 21.69 28.02
C ALA A 258 3.30 20.55 28.17
N THR A 259 2.04 20.85 28.48
CA THR A 259 0.97 19.86 28.56
C THR A 259 0.78 19.17 27.21
N GLN A 260 0.67 19.94 26.11
CA GLN A 260 0.51 19.36 24.77
C GLN A 260 1.65 18.40 24.42
N ARG A 261 2.89 18.74 24.80
CA ARG A 261 4.05 17.90 24.55
C ARG A 261 3.96 16.58 25.33
N ILE A 262 3.53 16.62 26.59
CA ILE A 262 3.33 15.42 27.42
C ILE A 262 2.25 14.54 26.78
N VAL A 263 1.07 15.10 26.50
CA VAL A 263 -0.05 14.37 25.86
C VAL A 263 0.41 13.74 24.54
N LYS A 264 1.10 14.51 23.71
CA LYS A 264 1.62 14.04 22.42
C LYS A 264 2.57 12.86 22.59
N MET A 265 3.61 13.00 23.44
CA MET A 265 4.58 11.93 23.66
C MET A 265 3.93 10.67 24.23
N THR A 266 3.00 10.82 25.18
CA THR A 266 2.29 9.70 25.81
C THR A 266 1.41 8.94 24.81
N LEU A 267 0.58 9.64 24.04
CA LEU A 267 -0.38 9.00 23.14
C LEU A 267 0.27 8.50 21.84
N GLU A 268 1.26 9.20 21.29
CA GLU A 268 1.99 8.74 20.11
C GLU A 268 2.78 7.45 20.39
N ALA A 269 3.33 7.30 21.60
CA ALA A 269 3.96 6.06 22.05
C ALA A 269 2.97 4.88 22.12
N SER A 270 1.67 5.16 22.26
CA SER A 270 0.60 4.15 22.28
C SER A 270 -0.01 3.87 20.89
N GLY A 271 0.55 4.46 19.83
CA GLY A 271 0.13 4.22 18.45
C GLY A 271 -0.94 5.16 17.91
N LEU A 272 -1.24 6.26 18.61
CA LEU A 272 -2.19 7.30 18.20
C LEU A 272 -1.49 8.46 17.48
N GLU A 273 -2.24 9.35 16.84
CA GLU A 273 -1.75 10.64 16.35
C GLU A 273 -2.28 11.79 17.21
N VAL A 274 -1.48 12.82 17.45
CA VAL A 274 -1.90 13.99 18.24
C VAL A 274 -1.66 15.29 17.51
N ILE A 275 -2.72 16.10 17.41
CA ILE A 275 -2.62 17.52 17.02
C ILE A 275 -2.80 18.42 18.24
N GLY A 276 -1.85 19.32 18.46
CA GLY A 276 -1.94 20.34 19.50
C GLY A 276 -2.53 21.64 18.97
N VAL A 277 -3.44 22.25 19.74
CA VAL A 277 -4.07 23.54 19.44
C VAL A 277 -3.85 24.46 20.64
N THR A 278 -2.88 25.38 20.52
CA THR A 278 -2.53 26.33 21.61
C THR A 278 -3.45 27.54 21.67
N ASP A 279 -4.11 27.87 20.56
CA ASP A 279 -5.07 28.98 20.45
C ASP A 279 -6.47 28.38 20.31
N PRO A 280 -7.30 28.41 21.38
CA PRO A 280 -8.64 27.83 21.38
C PRO A 280 -9.55 28.40 20.28
N ALA A 281 -9.35 29.66 19.86
CA ALA A 281 -10.15 30.28 18.80
C ALA A 281 -9.95 29.60 17.44
N GLN A 282 -8.82 28.94 17.21
CA GLN A 282 -8.51 28.20 15.98
C GLN A 282 -9.00 26.74 15.98
N ALA A 283 -9.54 26.25 17.11
CA ALA A 283 -9.93 24.85 17.24
C ALA A 283 -11.01 24.44 16.23
N LEU A 284 -12.06 25.24 16.08
CA LEU A 284 -13.15 24.98 15.12
C LEU A 284 -12.64 24.88 13.68
N SER A 285 -11.86 25.86 13.22
CA SER A 285 -11.33 25.86 11.85
C SER A 285 -10.37 24.70 11.62
N THR A 286 -9.57 24.34 12.62
CA THR A 286 -8.64 23.20 12.55
C THR A 286 -9.39 21.88 12.43
N PHE A 287 -10.44 21.67 13.23
CA PHE A 287 -11.14 20.39 13.31
C PHE A 287 -12.07 20.12 12.12
N VAL A 288 -12.55 21.17 11.44
CA VAL A 288 -13.26 21.00 10.16
C VAL A 288 -12.39 20.28 9.12
N HIS A 289 -11.08 20.56 9.12
CA HIS A 289 -10.14 19.97 8.16
C HIS A 289 -9.50 18.68 8.68
N LYS A 290 -9.14 18.64 9.97
CA LYS A 290 -8.38 17.53 10.56
C LYS A 290 -9.23 16.40 11.11
N ARG A 291 -10.50 16.67 11.48
CA ARG A 291 -11.48 15.68 11.95
C ARG A 291 -10.93 14.71 13.01
N PRO A 292 -10.59 15.21 14.22
CA PRO A 292 -10.14 14.33 15.30
C PRO A 292 -11.27 13.38 15.74
N GLU A 293 -10.88 12.20 16.22
CA GLU A 293 -11.78 11.19 16.77
C GLU A 293 -12.07 11.42 18.26
N LEU A 294 -11.22 12.19 18.94
CA LEU A 294 -11.39 12.58 20.34
C LEU A 294 -10.71 13.92 20.61
N ILE A 295 -11.28 14.70 21.53
CA ILE A 295 -10.72 15.99 21.95
C ILE A 295 -10.39 15.94 23.44
N LEU A 296 -9.12 16.17 23.77
CA LEU A 296 -8.63 16.50 25.11
C LEU A 296 -8.62 18.03 25.23
N MET A 297 -9.37 18.58 26.19
CA MET A 297 -9.58 20.02 26.28
C MET A 297 -9.27 20.53 27.68
N ASP A 298 -8.34 21.47 27.81
CA ASP A 298 -8.16 22.19 29.07
C ASP A 298 -9.38 23.05 29.42
N ILE A 299 -9.68 23.12 30.71
CA ILE A 299 -10.78 23.96 31.21
C ILE A 299 -10.33 25.42 31.31
N ASN A 300 -9.13 25.67 31.85
CA ASN A 300 -8.70 27.00 32.27
C ASN A 300 -7.82 27.66 31.21
N MET A 301 -8.41 28.03 30.07
CA MET A 301 -7.68 28.70 29.00
C MET A 301 -7.96 30.21 28.98
N PRO A 302 -6.98 31.04 28.57
CA PRO A 302 -7.20 32.46 28.33
C PRO A 302 -8.22 32.67 27.21
N GLU A 303 -8.97 33.77 27.29
CA GLU A 303 -9.93 34.25 26.27
C GLU A 303 -11.20 33.41 26.12
N ILE A 304 -11.11 32.09 26.00
CA ILE A 304 -12.25 31.17 25.85
C ILE A 304 -12.11 30.04 26.85
N ASP A 305 -13.09 29.93 27.77
CA ASP A 305 -13.19 28.83 28.72
C ASP A 305 -13.48 27.50 27.99
N GLY A 306 -12.83 26.41 28.38
CA GLY A 306 -13.07 25.07 27.82
C GLY A 306 -14.54 24.64 27.92
N TYR A 307 -15.27 25.06 28.95
CA TYR A 307 -16.71 24.80 29.05
C TYR A 307 -17.51 25.46 27.93
N GLU A 308 -17.18 26.71 27.59
CA GLU A 308 -17.83 27.45 26.51
C GLU A 308 -17.51 26.81 25.16
N LEU A 309 -16.25 26.44 24.94
CA LEU A 309 -15.82 25.78 23.70
C LEU A 309 -16.46 24.40 23.51
N CYS A 310 -16.58 23.60 24.58
CA CYS A 310 -17.30 22.33 24.54
C CYS A 310 -18.79 22.51 24.20
N ARG A 311 -19.43 23.55 24.73
CA ARG A 311 -20.81 23.90 24.35
C ARG A 311 -20.93 24.29 22.87
N MET A 312 -19.95 25.01 22.33
CA MET A 312 -19.91 25.32 20.90
C MET A 312 -19.76 24.05 20.05
N PHE A 313 -18.94 23.08 20.49
CA PHE A 313 -18.76 21.80 19.80
C PHE A 313 -20.04 20.96 19.80
N SER A 314 -20.77 20.90 20.91
CA SER A 314 -22.03 20.16 21.00
C SER A 314 -23.16 20.76 20.14
N GLN A 315 -23.09 22.06 19.83
CA GLN A 315 -24.00 22.75 18.91
C GLN A 315 -23.60 22.61 17.43
N SER A 316 -22.37 22.21 17.14
CA SER A 316 -21.87 22.03 15.78
C SER A 316 -22.29 20.69 15.19
N ASN A 317 -22.95 20.71 14.02
CA ASN A 317 -23.33 19.48 13.32
C ASN A 317 -22.13 18.59 12.94
N LEU A 318 -20.93 19.16 12.82
CA LEU A 318 -19.73 18.44 12.45
C LEU A 318 -18.97 17.86 13.66
N LEU A 319 -19.13 18.45 14.85
CA LEU A 319 -18.31 18.11 16.02
C LEU A 319 -19.11 17.51 17.19
N LYS A 320 -20.45 17.62 17.17
CA LYS A 320 -21.33 17.16 18.27
C LYS A 320 -21.19 15.69 18.67
N ASN A 321 -20.66 14.85 17.78
CA ASN A 321 -20.48 13.41 18.01
C ASN A 321 -19.06 13.05 18.44
N ILE A 322 -18.12 14.01 18.45
CA ILE A 322 -16.74 13.76 18.85
C ILE A 322 -16.68 13.80 20.38
N PRO A 323 -16.20 12.75 21.06
CA PRO A 323 -16.06 12.75 22.52
C PRO A 323 -15.08 13.82 22.98
N VAL A 324 -15.47 14.57 24.01
CA VAL A 324 -14.64 15.61 24.65
C VAL A 324 -14.30 15.16 26.06
N ILE A 325 -13.01 14.98 26.34
CA ILE A 325 -12.47 14.69 27.66
C ILE A 325 -11.84 15.97 28.21
N MET A 326 -12.33 16.43 29.35
CA MET A 326 -11.83 17.64 30.00
C MET A 326 -10.55 17.36 30.79
N LEU A 327 -9.54 18.19 30.62
CA LEU A 327 -8.34 18.20 31.45
C LEU A 327 -8.56 19.22 32.58
N THR A 328 -8.69 18.75 33.82
CA THR A 328 -9.00 19.62 34.98
C THR A 328 -7.78 19.81 35.86
N GLY A 329 -7.49 21.04 36.30
CA GLY A 329 -6.48 21.33 37.32
C GLY A 329 -6.96 21.13 38.77
N ARG A 330 -8.24 20.81 39.00
CA ARG A 330 -8.84 20.68 40.34
C ARG A 330 -9.76 19.45 40.43
N ASP A 331 -9.58 18.64 41.47
CA ASP A 331 -10.41 17.48 41.78
C ASP A 331 -11.72 17.85 42.52
N GLY A 332 -12.45 18.83 41.99
CA GLY A 332 -13.74 19.26 42.55
C GLY A 332 -14.91 18.41 42.03
N LEU A 333 -15.70 17.81 42.92
CA LEU A 333 -16.98 17.15 42.59
C LEU A 333 -17.91 18.05 41.75
N LEU A 334 -17.87 19.37 41.99
CA LEU A 334 -18.67 20.37 41.28
C LEU A 334 -18.27 20.53 39.80
N ASP A 335 -16.98 20.44 39.49
CA ASP A 335 -16.47 20.60 38.12
C ASP A 335 -16.80 19.37 37.27
N ARG A 336 -16.80 18.19 37.89
CA ARG A 336 -17.25 16.92 37.29
C ARG A 336 -18.75 16.97 36.95
N ILE A 337 -19.58 17.52 37.84
CA ILE A 337 -21.02 17.72 37.61
C ILE A 337 -21.24 18.72 36.46
N ARG A 338 -20.53 19.86 36.46
CA ARG A 338 -20.63 20.86 35.39
C ARG A 338 -20.22 20.32 34.02
N ALA A 339 -19.09 19.60 33.94
CA ALA A 339 -18.62 19.01 32.69
C ALA A 339 -19.67 18.08 32.07
N ARG A 340 -20.28 17.23 32.89
CA ARG A 340 -21.33 16.31 32.44
C ARG A 340 -22.60 17.02 31.98
N MET A 341 -22.98 18.14 32.62
CA MET A 341 -24.14 18.94 32.19
C MET A 341 -23.93 19.66 30.85
N ILE A 342 -22.68 19.92 30.46
CA ILE A 342 -22.32 20.67 29.25
C ILE A 342 -22.06 19.74 28.05
N GLY A 343 -22.08 18.42 28.27
CA GLY A 343 -21.93 17.40 27.24
C GLY A 343 -20.51 16.87 27.07
N ALA A 344 -19.61 17.11 28.03
CA ALA A 344 -18.32 16.42 28.07
C ALA A 344 -18.54 14.91 28.30
N SER A 345 -17.74 14.10 27.63
CA SER A 345 -17.78 12.64 27.72
C SER A 345 -17.11 12.15 29.00
N ASP A 346 -15.95 12.74 29.35
CA ASP A 346 -15.22 12.39 30.57
C ASP A 346 -14.31 13.53 31.05
N TYR A 347 -13.54 13.28 32.11
CA TYR A 347 -12.49 14.18 32.59
C TYR A 347 -11.27 13.43 33.15
N ILE A 348 -10.12 14.10 33.16
CA ILE A 348 -8.89 13.61 33.79
C ILE A 348 -8.19 14.77 34.52
N ALA A 349 -7.74 14.52 35.74
CA ALA A 349 -7.09 15.54 36.57
C ALA A 349 -5.62 15.74 36.18
N LYS A 350 -5.16 16.99 36.18
CA LYS A 350 -3.76 17.40 35.99
C LYS A 350 -3.09 17.57 37.36
N PRO A 351 -1.85 17.07 37.55
CA PRO A 351 -1.11 16.22 36.61
C PRO A 351 -1.72 14.82 36.52
N PHE A 352 -1.78 14.25 35.31
CA PHE A 352 -2.31 12.91 35.06
C PHE A 352 -1.19 11.88 34.94
N ASP A 353 -1.47 10.65 35.35
CA ASP A 353 -0.61 9.51 35.05
C ASP A 353 -0.71 9.18 33.54
N PRO A 354 0.42 8.93 32.85
CA PRO A 354 0.40 8.56 31.44
C PRO A 354 -0.44 7.32 31.11
N GLN A 355 -0.48 6.32 31.98
CA GLN A 355 -1.28 5.10 31.75
C GLN A 355 -2.76 5.39 31.89
N ASP A 356 -3.17 6.20 32.86
CA ASP A 356 -4.57 6.60 33.03
C ASP A 356 -5.07 7.37 31.79
N LEU A 357 -4.23 8.26 31.24
CA LEU A 357 -4.54 8.97 30.00
C LEU A 357 -4.70 8.01 28.81
N ILE A 358 -3.78 7.05 28.64
CA ILE A 358 -3.85 6.07 27.55
C ILE A 358 -5.11 5.22 27.66
N GLN A 359 -5.38 4.65 28.84
CA GLN A 359 -6.54 3.80 29.07
C GLN A 359 -7.85 4.55 28.81
N LEU A 360 -7.95 5.77 29.32
CA LEU A 360 -9.13 6.60 29.14
C LEU A 360 -9.36 6.90 27.66
N VAL A 361 -8.35 7.39 26.94
CA VAL A 361 -8.46 7.71 25.50
C VAL A 361 -8.81 6.47 24.68
N GLN A 362 -8.16 5.32 24.93
CA GLN A 362 -8.45 4.08 24.21
C GLN A 362 -9.87 3.56 24.43
N SER A 363 -10.44 3.75 25.64
CA SER A 363 -11.81 3.34 25.93
C SER A 363 -12.85 4.03 25.04
N TYR A 364 -12.60 5.27 24.60
CA TYR A 364 -13.50 6.00 23.71
C TYR A 364 -13.26 5.67 22.23
N ILE A 365 -12.02 5.41 21.84
CA ILE A 365 -11.66 5.06 20.45
C ILE A 365 -12.15 3.65 20.09
N GLN A 366 -12.00 2.67 20.98
CA GLN A 366 -12.40 1.28 20.71
C GLN A 366 -13.92 1.13 20.55
N ASN A 367 -14.72 1.96 21.24
CA ASN A 367 -16.17 1.95 21.18
C ASN A 367 -16.75 2.68 19.94
N ALA A 368 -15.93 3.43 19.19
CA ALA A 368 -16.34 4.14 17.98
C ALA A 368 -16.27 3.28 16.70
N THR A 369 -15.65 2.10 16.77
CA THR A 369 -15.63 1.14 15.66
C THR A 369 -16.91 0.31 15.73
N PRO A 370 -17.78 0.26 14.69
CA PRO A 370 -18.95 -0.59 14.73
C PRO A 370 -18.48 -2.04 14.83
N GLN A 371 -18.70 -2.67 16.00
CA GLN A 371 -18.70 -4.12 16.08
C GLN A 371 -19.76 -4.60 15.09
N SER A 372 -19.30 -5.16 13.96
CA SER A 372 -20.15 -5.92 13.06
C SER A 372 -20.85 -6.97 13.90
N LYS A 373 -22.14 -6.75 14.16
CA LYS A 373 -23.00 -7.73 14.83
C LYS A 373 -22.94 -9.03 14.04
N LEU A 374 -22.60 -10.09 14.78
CA LEU A 374 -22.64 -11.50 14.41
C LEU A 374 -23.93 -11.87 13.68
#